data_AF-A0A7S2SH11-F1
#
_entry.id   AF-A0A7S2SH11-F1
#
_cell.length_a   1.000
_cell.length_b   1.000
_cell.length_c   1.000
_cell.angle_alpha   90.00
_cell.angle_beta   90.00
_cell.angle_gamma   90.00
#
_symmetry.space_group_name_H-M   'P 1'
#
loop_
_entity.id
_entity.type
_entity.pdbx_description
1 polymer ?
#
loop_
_entity_poly.entity_id
_entity_poly.type
_entity_poly.pdbx_seq_one_letter_code
_entity_poly.pdbx_strand_id
1 'polypeptide(L)'
;DNPKTMKNTKDAFDDTSEKHGKIRKEKINKITRSIAVLISAIFGFLIVFGTRKDVGQKDTVPILKAKSAVRAGVNSSGRPFHKYDSNQPDEDVWLAEKDKRTPKLDVLLLEEDVFFLEEDVRRLDSQVRRIKSTPNVIMETDKEGIVAVLLLQEATRKLIDAKYGGGSVLNDPFRVSLDLEFQDTIPDFQENGSHGSLLFEMAPATLLPHSVYTFLEVARNFKSGAFHRNAGHVLQATVHQVPVENLAFQEYSDKFPHQKGTVGYAGRPSGPAFYISIQDNTKNHGPGSQQDHNPYEADSCFGKVIEGFDDVAVKRIHKMPGNGFIMDPKKQVIIKSMTILVPQSRDGQETQYIPWRQQY
;
A
#
# COMPACT_ATOMS: atom_id res chain seq x y z
N ASP A 1 60.27 32.44 14.03
CA ASP A 1 58.96 31.76 13.93
C ASP A 1 58.38 31.91 12.53
N ASN A 2 58.20 30.77 11.84
CA ASN A 2 58.07 30.70 10.38
C ASN A 2 56.67 30.17 10.01
N PRO A 3 55.85 30.87 9.21
CA PRO A 3 54.52 30.41 8.84
C PRO A 3 54.59 29.49 7.62
N LYS A 4 54.17 28.22 7.79
CA LYS A 4 54.02 27.27 6.67
C LYS A 4 52.59 27.27 6.13
N THR A 5 52.53 27.54 4.85
CA THR A 5 51.49 27.34 3.83
C THR A 5 50.59 26.11 4.01
N MET A 6 49.26 26.30 4.00
CA MET A 6 48.27 25.27 3.64
C MET A 6 47.93 25.41 2.14
N LYS A 7 48.11 24.33 1.37
CA LYS A 7 47.70 24.23 -0.03
C LYS A 7 46.39 23.43 -0.15
N ASN A 8 45.58 23.87 -1.13
CA ASN A 8 44.30 23.38 -1.61
C ASN A 8 44.12 21.85 -1.67
N THR A 9 42.97 21.38 -1.17
CA THR A 9 42.37 20.06 -1.45
C THR A 9 40.92 20.25 -1.93
N LYS A 10 40.70 21.04 -2.98
CA LYS A 10 39.36 21.27 -3.56
C LYS A 10 39.08 20.53 -4.88
N ASP A 11 40.08 19.91 -5.50
CA ASP A 11 39.95 19.43 -6.89
C ASP A 11 39.64 17.93 -7.03
N ALA A 12 39.39 17.21 -5.93
CA ALA A 12 39.16 15.75 -5.96
C ALA A 12 37.69 15.32 -5.70
N PHE A 13 36.77 16.27 -5.53
CA PHE A 13 35.37 15.97 -5.17
C PHE A 13 34.35 16.23 -6.30
N ASP A 14 34.79 16.70 -7.47
CA ASP A 14 33.88 17.13 -8.56
C ASP A 14 33.61 16.03 -9.61
N ASP A 15 34.52 15.06 -9.77
CA ASP A 15 34.49 14.08 -10.88
C ASP A 15 33.49 12.92 -10.67
N THR A 16 33.08 12.64 -9.42
CA THR A 16 32.09 11.58 -9.14
C THR A 16 30.66 12.03 -9.44
N SER A 17 30.35 13.32 -9.29
CA SER A 17 29.00 13.88 -9.47
C SER A 17 28.52 13.78 -10.94
N GLU A 18 29.44 14.00 -11.89
CA GLU A 18 29.12 14.04 -13.30
C GLU A 18 28.85 12.64 -13.87
N LYS A 19 29.58 11.63 -13.38
CA LYS A 19 29.42 10.23 -13.77
C LYS A 19 28.09 9.65 -13.26
N HIS A 20 27.70 9.96 -12.02
CA HIS A 20 26.39 9.60 -11.50
C HIS A 20 25.26 10.31 -12.25
N GLY A 21 25.45 11.56 -12.66
CA GLY A 21 24.49 12.31 -13.50
C GLY A 21 24.22 11.66 -14.88
N LYS A 22 25.26 11.13 -15.54
CA LYS A 22 25.12 10.44 -16.83
C LYS A 22 24.37 9.11 -16.71
N ILE A 23 24.73 8.29 -15.72
CA ILE A 23 24.03 7.01 -15.45
C ILE A 23 22.55 7.26 -15.11
N ARG A 24 22.27 8.33 -14.35
CA ARG A 24 20.90 8.76 -14.00
C ARG A 24 20.08 9.13 -15.23
N LYS A 25 20.63 9.96 -16.14
CA LYS A 25 19.93 10.35 -17.38
C LYS A 25 19.62 9.15 -18.27
N GLU A 26 20.54 8.19 -18.35
CA GLU A 26 20.36 6.99 -19.16
C GLU A 26 19.29 6.05 -18.59
N LYS A 27 19.29 5.80 -17.27
CA LYS A 27 18.24 5.01 -16.59
C LYS A 27 16.85 5.66 -16.76
N ILE A 28 16.75 6.97 -16.55
CA ILE A 28 15.49 7.72 -16.73
C ILE A 28 14.99 7.59 -18.17
N ASN A 29 15.85 7.85 -19.16
CA ASN A 29 15.49 7.73 -20.58
C ASN A 29 15.01 6.32 -20.95
N LYS A 30 15.60 5.27 -20.34
CA LYS A 30 15.17 3.88 -20.55
C LYS A 30 13.78 3.62 -19.99
N ILE A 31 13.48 4.11 -18.79
CA ILE A 31 12.16 4.00 -18.15
C ILE A 31 11.09 4.76 -18.95
N THR A 32 11.38 6.01 -19.37
CA THR A 32 10.45 6.81 -20.17
C THR A 32 10.10 6.14 -21.50
N ARG A 33 11.09 5.52 -22.17
CA ARG A 33 10.85 4.74 -23.40
C ARG A 33 9.98 3.51 -23.14
N SER A 34 10.21 2.76 -22.06
CA SER A 34 9.38 1.60 -21.71
C SER A 34 7.93 1.98 -21.41
N ILE A 35 7.70 3.10 -20.71
CA ILE A 35 6.35 3.62 -20.44
C ILE A 35 5.67 4.06 -21.74
N ALA A 36 6.38 4.76 -22.63
CA ALA A 36 5.84 5.16 -23.92
C ALA A 36 5.43 3.95 -24.79
N VAL A 37 6.19 2.86 -24.75
CA VAL A 37 5.86 1.60 -25.43
C VAL A 37 4.61 0.95 -24.81
N LEU A 38 4.50 0.91 -23.47
CA LEU A 38 3.33 0.36 -22.78
C LEU A 38 2.05 1.15 -23.11
N ILE A 39 2.13 2.48 -23.07
CA ILE A 39 1.04 3.38 -23.43
C ILE A 39 0.65 3.14 -24.90
N SER A 40 1.62 3.09 -25.81
CA SER A 40 1.36 2.84 -27.23
C SER A 40 0.72 1.47 -27.49
N ALA A 41 1.10 0.44 -26.74
CA ALA A 41 0.50 -0.90 -26.83
C ALA A 41 -0.96 -0.91 -26.36
N ILE A 42 -1.28 -0.20 -25.26
CA ILE A 42 -2.64 -0.06 -24.74
C ILE A 42 -3.52 0.68 -25.75
N PHE A 43 -3.03 1.78 -26.34
CA PHE A 43 -3.76 2.54 -27.35
C PHE A 43 -3.90 1.77 -28.68
N GLY A 44 -2.88 1.03 -29.11
CA GLY A 44 -2.96 0.16 -30.28
C GLY A 44 -4.03 -0.93 -30.14
N PHE A 45 -4.17 -1.51 -28.94
CA PHE A 45 -5.18 -2.51 -28.65
C PHE A 45 -6.61 -1.93 -28.69
N LEU A 46 -6.81 -0.72 -28.16
CA LEU A 46 -8.12 -0.05 -28.19
C LEU A 46 -8.56 0.38 -29.61
N ILE A 47 -7.61 0.75 -30.49
CA ILE A 47 -7.93 1.11 -31.88
C ILE A 47 -8.31 -0.12 -32.73
N VAL A 48 -7.65 -1.27 -32.50
CA VAL A 48 -7.94 -2.52 -33.24
C VAL A 48 -9.30 -3.12 -32.88
N PHE A 49 -9.79 -2.91 -31.65
CA PHE A 49 -11.10 -3.42 -31.21
C PHE A 49 -12.25 -2.40 -31.28
N GLY A 50 -11.95 -1.13 -31.59
CA GLY A 50 -12.95 -0.04 -31.65
C GLY A 50 -13.75 0.09 -32.94
N THR A 51 -13.52 -0.74 -33.97
CA THR A 51 -14.13 -0.57 -35.30
C THR A 51 -15.07 -1.71 -35.74
N ARG A 52 -15.73 -2.40 -34.81
CA ARG A 52 -16.90 -3.23 -35.13
C ARG A 52 -18.20 -2.50 -34.79
N LYS A 53 -18.60 -1.58 -35.67
CA LYS A 53 -20.02 -1.31 -35.90
C LYS A 53 -20.49 -2.33 -36.92
N ASP A 54 -21.40 -3.23 -36.54
CA ASP A 54 -22.69 -3.31 -37.21
C ASP A 54 -23.63 -4.41 -36.66
N VAL A 55 -24.88 -3.97 -36.59
CA VAL A 55 -26.13 -4.66 -36.95
C VAL A 55 -26.61 -5.81 -36.05
N GLY A 56 -27.83 -5.62 -35.56
CA GLY A 56 -28.50 -6.51 -34.64
C GLY A 56 -28.97 -7.83 -35.26
N GLN A 57 -29.12 -8.81 -34.39
CA GLN A 57 -30.00 -9.93 -34.61
C GLN A 57 -30.45 -10.46 -33.25
N LYS A 58 -31.76 -10.41 -33.01
CA LYS A 58 -32.41 -11.17 -31.93
C LYS A 58 -32.38 -12.63 -32.35
N ASP A 59 -31.76 -13.51 -31.58
CA ASP A 59 -32.06 -14.93 -31.65
C ASP A 59 -31.87 -15.60 -30.29
N THR A 60 -32.79 -16.53 -30.06
CA THR A 60 -33.12 -17.27 -28.85
C THR A 60 -32.05 -18.25 -28.39
N VAL A 61 -31.93 -18.41 -27.06
CA VAL A 61 -31.03 -19.36 -26.39
C VAL A 61 -31.66 -20.76 -26.34
N PRO A 62 -30.97 -21.84 -26.76
CA PRO A 62 -31.28 -23.19 -26.31
C PRO A 62 -30.34 -23.62 -25.17
N ILE A 63 -30.97 -24.08 -24.10
CA ILE A 63 -30.38 -24.72 -22.92
C ILE A 63 -29.76 -26.05 -23.34
N LEU A 64 -28.43 -26.19 -23.17
CA LEU A 64 -27.73 -27.48 -23.28
C LEU A 64 -27.44 -28.04 -21.89
N LYS A 65 -28.08 -29.17 -21.60
CA LYS A 65 -27.83 -30.06 -20.45
C LYS A 65 -26.48 -30.75 -20.62
N ALA A 66 -25.55 -30.55 -19.69
CA ALA A 66 -24.38 -31.42 -19.54
C ALA A 66 -24.73 -32.62 -18.65
N LYS A 67 -24.65 -33.83 -19.21
CA LYS A 67 -24.70 -35.10 -18.47
C LYS A 67 -23.29 -35.44 -18.00
N SER A 68 -23.17 -35.82 -16.73
CA SER A 68 -21.98 -36.46 -16.18
C SER A 68 -21.85 -37.89 -16.71
N ALA A 69 -20.62 -38.30 -17.01
CA ALA A 69 -20.29 -39.70 -17.23
C ALA A 69 -19.02 -40.03 -16.45
N VAL A 70 -19.23 -40.87 -15.44
CA VAL A 70 -18.23 -41.60 -14.66
C VAL A 70 -17.52 -42.60 -15.58
N ARG A 71 -16.19 -42.70 -15.48
CA ARG A 71 -15.50 -43.94 -15.85
C ARG A 71 -14.26 -44.16 -15.00
N ALA A 72 -14.33 -45.22 -14.19
CA ALA A 72 -13.20 -45.88 -13.56
C ALA A 72 -12.39 -46.64 -14.62
N GLY A 73 -11.08 -46.70 -14.45
CA GLY A 73 -10.16 -47.46 -15.28
C GLY A 73 -8.84 -47.67 -14.55
N VAL A 74 -8.53 -48.94 -14.29
CA VAL A 74 -7.49 -49.47 -13.41
C VAL A 74 -6.29 -49.95 -14.25
N ASN A 75 -5.10 -49.77 -13.67
CA ASN A 75 -3.84 -50.52 -13.80
C ASN A 75 -2.90 -50.48 -15.03
N SER A 76 -1.62 -50.44 -14.61
CA SER A 76 -0.45 -51.16 -15.11
C SER A 76 0.40 -50.52 -16.20
N SER A 77 1.65 -50.19 -15.86
CA SER A 77 2.81 -51.04 -16.20
C SER A 77 4.12 -50.28 -15.94
N GLY A 78 5.08 -50.97 -15.32
CA GLY A 78 6.36 -50.41 -14.91
C GLY A 78 7.26 -50.04 -16.09
N ARG A 79 8.15 -49.08 -15.83
CA ARG A 79 9.31 -48.79 -16.69
C ARG A 79 10.60 -49.04 -15.90
N PRO A 80 11.64 -49.58 -16.55
CA PRO A 80 12.90 -49.90 -15.90
C PRO A 80 13.76 -48.65 -15.70
N PHE A 81 14.47 -48.63 -14.58
CA PHE A 81 15.51 -47.67 -14.21
C PHE A 81 16.66 -47.73 -15.23
N HIS A 82 16.95 -46.59 -15.87
CA HIS A 82 18.22 -46.37 -16.57
C HIS A 82 19.30 -46.02 -15.54
N LYS A 83 20.39 -46.80 -15.53
CA LYS A 83 21.64 -46.45 -14.85
C LYS A 83 22.23 -45.20 -15.52
N TYR A 84 22.39 -44.13 -14.75
CA TYR A 84 23.20 -42.99 -15.13
C TYR A 84 24.68 -43.29 -14.87
N ASP A 85 25.50 -43.01 -15.87
CA ASP A 85 26.95 -43.16 -15.89
C ASP A 85 27.58 -42.05 -15.05
N SER A 86 28.36 -42.44 -14.05
CA SER A 86 29.06 -41.56 -13.12
C SER A 86 30.44 -41.22 -13.68
N ASN A 87 30.53 -40.19 -14.51
CA ASN A 87 31.79 -39.53 -14.89
C ASN A 87 31.49 -38.15 -15.51
N GLN A 88 31.11 -37.18 -14.69
CA GLN A 88 31.28 -35.75 -14.99
C GLN A 88 32.14 -35.13 -13.88
N PRO A 89 33.18 -34.35 -14.22
CA PRO A 89 33.98 -33.64 -13.22
C PRO A 89 33.16 -32.52 -12.56
N ASP A 90 33.29 -32.41 -11.25
CA ASP A 90 32.63 -31.41 -10.39
C ASP A 90 32.86 -29.97 -10.90
N GLU A 91 31.81 -29.34 -11.45
CA GLU A 91 31.77 -27.89 -11.67
C GLU A 91 31.39 -27.11 -10.38
N ASP A 92 31.11 -27.80 -9.27
CA ASP A 92 30.59 -27.22 -8.02
C ASP A 92 31.63 -26.50 -7.14
N VAL A 93 32.91 -26.45 -7.54
CA VAL A 93 33.96 -25.79 -6.74
C VAL A 93 34.15 -24.30 -7.13
N TRP A 94 33.65 -23.86 -8.29
CA TRP A 94 33.86 -22.47 -8.77
C TRP A 94 32.76 -21.47 -8.40
N LEU A 95 31.67 -21.91 -7.76
CA LEU A 95 30.58 -21.01 -7.31
C LEU A 95 30.70 -20.56 -5.84
N ALA A 96 31.55 -21.18 -5.04
CA ALA A 96 31.68 -20.87 -3.61
C ALA A 96 32.53 -19.64 -3.27
N GLU A 97 33.28 -19.08 -4.24
CA GLU A 97 34.24 -17.99 -3.98
C GLU A 97 33.82 -16.59 -4.45
N LYS A 98 32.64 -16.46 -5.09
CA LYS A 98 32.16 -15.16 -5.62
C LYS A 98 31.27 -14.36 -4.68
N ASP A 99 30.87 -14.90 -3.53
CA ASP A 99 29.91 -14.23 -2.64
C ASP A 99 30.48 -13.87 -1.27
N LYS A 100 31.65 -13.19 -1.30
CA LYS A 100 32.16 -12.45 -0.14
C LYS A 100 31.82 -10.96 -0.25
N ARG A 101 30.69 -10.60 -0.88
CA ARG A 101 30.17 -9.23 -0.73
C ARG A 101 29.85 -9.04 0.74
N THR A 102 30.51 -8.07 1.35
CA THR A 102 30.27 -7.76 2.75
C THR A 102 28.85 -7.22 2.91
N PRO A 103 28.07 -7.65 3.91
CA PRO A 103 26.69 -7.22 4.13
C PRO A 103 26.51 -5.69 4.13
N LYS A 104 27.59 -4.96 4.45
CA LYS A 104 27.63 -3.50 4.46
C LYS A 104 27.43 -2.85 3.08
N LEU A 105 27.84 -3.51 1.99
CA LEU A 105 27.69 -2.94 0.64
C LEU A 105 26.25 -3.09 0.13
N ASP A 106 25.57 -4.18 0.45
CA ASP A 106 24.19 -4.41 0.03
C ASP A 106 23.20 -3.48 0.77
N VAL A 107 23.45 -3.19 2.06
CA VAL A 107 22.67 -2.20 2.82
C VAL A 107 22.79 -0.80 2.19
N LEU A 108 24.01 -0.36 1.83
CA LEU A 108 24.23 0.94 1.20
C LEU A 108 23.53 1.06 -0.17
N LEU A 109 23.51 -0.01 -0.97
CA LEU A 109 22.82 -0.03 -2.26
C LEU A 109 21.29 0.06 -2.09
N LEU A 110 20.73 -0.61 -1.07
CA LEU A 110 19.30 -0.52 -0.76
C LEU A 110 18.88 0.87 -0.29
N GLU A 111 19.69 1.53 0.55
CA GLU A 111 19.41 2.89 1.01
C GLU A 111 19.39 3.91 -0.13
N GLU A 112 20.36 3.82 -1.05
CA GLU A 112 20.38 4.66 -2.25
C GLU A 112 19.11 4.47 -3.08
N ASP A 113 18.68 3.22 -3.27
CA ASP A 113 17.47 2.90 -4.03
C ASP A 113 16.20 3.46 -3.38
N VAL A 114 16.05 3.33 -2.05
CA VAL A 114 14.88 3.88 -1.32
C VAL A 114 14.81 5.40 -1.48
N PHE A 115 15.95 6.10 -1.35
CA PHE A 115 15.97 7.56 -1.49
C PHE A 115 15.49 8.02 -2.87
N PHE A 116 15.95 7.37 -3.94
CA PHE A 116 15.50 7.73 -5.30
C PHE A 116 14.02 7.41 -5.53
N LEU A 117 13.52 6.30 -4.96
CA LEU A 117 12.10 5.96 -5.02
C LEU A 117 11.23 6.97 -4.26
N GLU A 118 11.69 7.47 -3.10
CA GLU A 118 10.99 8.55 -2.37
C GLU A 118 10.93 9.84 -3.18
N GLU A 119 12.03 10.25 -3.80
CA GLU A 119 12.07 11.42 -4.69
C GLU A 119 11.12 11.28 -5.89
N ASP A 120 11.07 10.08 -6.50
CA ASP A 120 10.16 9.83 -7.61
C ASP A 120 8.69 9.87 -7.19
N VAL A 121 8.35 9.29 -6.03
CA VAL A 121 7.00 9.38 -5.46
C VAL A 121 6.64 10.83 -5.14
N ARG A 122 7.52 11.61 -4.50
CA ARG A 122 7.29 13.04 -4.22
C ARG A 122 7.02 13.85 -5.50
N ARG A 123 7.80 13.60 -6.56
CA ARG A 123 7.65 14.26 -7.85
C ARG A 123 6.31 13.91 -8.52
N LEU A 124 5.91 12.63 -8.49
CA LEU A 124 4.66 12.17 -9.08
C LEU A 124 3.43 12.61 -8.27
N ASP A 125 3.53 12.63 -6.94
CA ASP A 125 2.52 13.22 -6.06
C ASP A 125 2.28 14.70 -6.43
N SER A 126 3.35 15.49 -6.49
CA SER A 126 3.29 16.90 -6.89
C SER A 126 2.62 17.10 -8.27
N GLN A 127 2.84 16.17 -9.21
CA GLN A 127 2.17 16.17 -10.50
C GLN A 127 0.67 15.89 -10.37
N VAL A 128 0.27 14.86 -9.62
CA VAL A 128 -1.14 14.53 -9.38
C VAL A 128 -1.86 15.70 -8.73
N ARG A 129 -1.29 16.33 -7.70
CA ARG A 129 -1.88 17.51 -7.04
C ARG A 129 -2.06 18.69 -8.00
N ARG A 130 -1.07 18.94 -8.86
CA ARG A 130 -1.17 20.00 -9.88
C ARG A 130 -2.29 19.75 -10.89
N ILE A 131 -2.49 18.49 -11.30
CA ILE A 131 -3.60 18.14 -12.20
C ILE A 131 -4.93 18.29 -11.44
N LYS A 132 -5.03 17.75 -10.22
CA LYS A 132 -6.24 17.83 -9.39
C LYS A 132 -6.65 19.27 -9.06
N SER A 133 -5.70 20.20 -8.95
CA SER A 133 -6.00 21.62 -8.70
C SER A 133 -6.50 22.38 -9.93
N THR A 134 -6.48 21.77 -11.11
CA THR A 134 -6.97 22.39 -12.35
C THR A 134 -8.51 22.46 -12.33
N PRO A 135 -9.13 23.62 -12.64
CA PRO A 135 -10.58 23.75 -12.62
C PRO A 135 -11.29 22.72 -13.51
N ASN A 136 -12.37 22.13 -12.99
CA ASN A 136 -13.21 21.13 -13.66
C ASN A 136 -12.51 19.78 -13.98
N VAL A 137 -11.30 19.55 -13.47
CA VAL A 137 -10.67 18.22 -13.57
C VAL A 137 -11.28 17.29 -12.53
N ILE A 138 -11.77 16.14 -13.02
CA ILE A 138 -12.21 15.00 -12.22
C ILE A 138 -11.18 13.89 -12.45
N MET A 139 -10.37 13.59 -11.45
CA MET A 139 -9.22 12.67 -11.57
C MET A 139 -9.63 11.28 -12.09
N GLU A 140 -10.84 10.84 -11.78
CA GLU A 140 -11.39 9.54 -12.15
C GLU A 140 -11.79 9.45 -13.63
N THR A 141 -11.93 10.58 -14.33
CA THR A 141 -12.38 10.63 -15.73
C THR A 141 -11.43 11.39 -16.66
N ASP A 142 -10.56 12.24 -16.11
CA ASP A 142 -9.57 12.97 -16.86
C ASP A 142 -8.42 12.06 -17.33
N LYS A 143 -8.05 12.14 -18.61
CA LYS A 143 -7.04 11.25 -19.20
C LYS A 143 -5.65 11.48 -18.62
N GLU A 144 -5.27 12.74 -18.38
CA GLU A 144 -3.96 13.07 -17.81
C GLU A 144 -3.90 12.66 -16.34
N GLY A 145 -4.98 12.93 -15.60
CA GLY A 145 -5.18 12.52 -14.22
C GLY A 145 -5.06 11.02 -14.03
N ILE A 146 -5.76 10.21 -14.84
CA ILE A 146 -5.67 8.74 -14.80
C ILE A 146 -4.23 8.27 -15.02
N VAL A 147 -3.53 8.80 -16.03
CA VAL A 147 -2.13 8.41 -16.30
C VAL A 147 -1.22 8.80 -15.14
N ALA A 148 -1.36 10.01 -14.60
CA ALA A 148 -0.54 10.48 -13.49
C ALA A 148 -0.77 9.65 -12.22
N VAL A 149 -2.03 9.30 -11.91
CA VAL A 149 -2.40 8.41 -10.81
C VAL A 149 -1.77 7.04 -10.97
N LEU A 150 -1.87 6.42 -12.15
CA LEU A 150 -1.25 5.11 -12.40
C LEU A 150 0.27 5.12 -12.22
N LEU A 151 0.94 6.18 -12.68
CA LEU A 151 2.37 6.34 -12.50
C LEU A 151 2.74 6.51 -11.03
N LEU A 152 1.99 7.32 -10.28
CA LEU A 152 2.18 7.50 -8.84
C LEU A 152 2.00 6.16 -8.10
N GLN A 153 0.90 5.45 -8.35
CA GLN A 153 0.62 4.14 -7.75
C GLN A 153 1.76 3.14 -8.00
N GLU A 154 2.26 3.08 -9.23
CA GLU A 154 3.36 2.17 -9.60
C GLU A 154 4.68 2.53 -8.91
N ALA A 155 5.01 3.82 -8.82
CA ALA A 155 6.17 4.27 -8.05
C ALA A 155 6.01 3.96 -6.55
N THR A 156 4.81 4.15 -6.01
CA THR A 156 4.53 3.85 -4.60
C THR A 156 4.62 2.36 -4.29
N ARG A 157 4.20 1.45 -5.19
CA ARG A 157 4.42 0.00 -5.01
C ARG A 157 5.89 -0.35 -4.84
N LYS A 158 6.75 0.20 -5.71
CA LYS A 158 8.20 -0.03 -5.65
C LYS A 158 8.79 0.53 -4.36
N LEU A 159 8.37 1.72 -3.95
CA LEU A 159 8.81 2.33 -2.71
C LEU A 159 8.38 1.52 -1.47
N ILE A 160 7.13 1.07 -1.42
CA ILE A 160 6.64 0.23 -0.33
C ILE A 160 7.52 -1.02 -0.20
N ASP A 161 7.74 -1.73 -1.31
CA ASP A 161 8.51 -2.98 -1.30
C ASP A 161 9.96 -2.76 -0.84
N ALA A 162 10.63 -1.74 -1.38
CA ALA A 162 11.99 -1.39 -1.01
C ALA A 162 12.11 -0.94 0.46
N LYS A 163 11.15 -0.15 0.96
CA LYS A 163 11.23 0.51 2.27
C LYS A 163 10.77 -0.37 3.43
N TYR A 164 9.71 -1.14 3.22
CA TYR A 164 9.11 -1.97 4.25
C TYR A 164 9.53 -3.44 4.15
N GLY A 165 10.18 -3.84 3.05
CA GLY A 165 10.98 -5.05 2.94
C GLY A 165 10.20 -6.34 3.16
N GLY A 166 9.71 -6.95 2.08
CA GLY A 166 9.10 -8.27 2.22
C GLY A 166 8.98 -9.13 0.97
N GLY A 167 9.68 -8.85 -0.14
CA GLY A 167 9.96 -9.74 -1.30
C GLY A 167 8.79 -10.44 -2.03
N SER A 168 7.60 -10.35 -1.46
CA SER A 168 6.30 -11.00 -1.69
C SER A 168 5.17 -10.01 -1.32
N VAL A 169 5.51 -8.81 -0.83
CA VAL A 169 4.62 -7.78 -0.24
C VAL A 169 3.43 -7.40 -1.12
N LEU A 170 3.56 -7.53 -2.44
CA LEU A 170 2.43 -7.28 -3.33
C LEU A 170 1.27 -8.26 -3.11
N ASN A 171 1.55 -9.45 -2.59
CA ASN A 171 0.56 -10.50 -2.31
C ASN A 171 0.17 -10.57 -0.84
N ASP A 172 1.09 -10.31 0.09
CA ASP A 172 0.82 -10.37 1.53
C ASP A 172 0.54 -8.98 2.11
N PRO A 173 -0.61 -8.77 2.80
CA PRO A 173 -0.96 -7.48 3.34
C PRO A 173 -0.06 -7.11 4.53
N PHE A 174 0.26 -5.82 4.67
CA PHE A 174 0.83 -5.31 5.92
C PHE A 174 -0.19 -5.35 7.05
N ARG A 175 0.30 -5.32 8.29
CA ARG A 175 -0.56 -5.08 9.46
C ARG A 175 -0.09 -3.89 10.26
N VAL A 176 -1.02 -3.25 10.97
CA VAL A 176 -0.72 -2.18 11.92
C VAL A 176 -1.46 -2.48 13.22
N SER A 177 -0.71 -2.68 14.29
CA SER A 177 -1.25 -2.81 15.65
C SER A 177 -1.39 -1.43 16.27
N LEU A 178 -2.53 -1.17 16.93
CA LEU A 178 -2.79 0.06 17.68
C LEU A 178 -2.96 -0.31 19.15
N ASP A 179 -2.17 0.31 20.03
CA ASP A 179 -2.38 0.23 21.47
C ASP A 179 -3.29 1.36 21.92
N LEU A 180 -4.33 1.04 22.69
CA LEU A 180 -5.36 1.99 23.10
C LEU A 180 -5.34 2.20 24.62
N GLU A 181 -5.67 3.43 25.02
CA GLU A 181 -5.93 3.81 26.41
C GLU A 181 -7.34 4.40 26.55
N PHE A 182 -8.22 3.61 27.16
CA PHE A 182 -9.56 3.99 27.56
C PHE A 182 -9.50 4.84 28.83
N GLN A 183 -10.33 5.87 28.89
CA GLN A 183 -10.42 6.77 30.04
C GLN A 183 -11.45 6.26 31.06
N ASP A 184 -11.35 6.70 32.31
CA ASP A 184 -12.27 6.31 33.39
C ASP A 184 -13.73 6.71 33.15
N THR A 185 -13.95 7.68 32.25
CA THR A 185 -15.28 8.10 31.79
C THR A 185 -15.97 7.11 30.86
N ILE A 186 -15.26 6.11 30.33
CA ILE A 186 -15.85 5.08 29.46
C ILE A 186 -16.75 4.17 30.32
N PRO A 187 -18.02 3.93 29.95
CA PRO A 187 -18.99 3.26 30.83
C PRO A 187 -18.59 1.89 31.38
N ASP A 188 -17.72 1.15 30.69
CA ASP A 188 -17.25 -0.18 31.09
C ASP A 188 -15.81 -0.21 31.60
N PHE A 189 -15.24 0.96 31.93
CA PHE A 189 -13.86 1.07 32.39
C PHE A 189 -13.55 0.23 33.63
N GLN A 190 -14.46 0.20 34.61
CA GLN A 190 -14.25 -0.57 35.85
C GLN A 190 -14.19 -2.09 35.60
N GLU A 191 -14.89 -2.58 34.58
CA GLU A 191 -14.94 -4.00 34.22
C GLU A 191 -13.77 -4.41 33.31
N ASN A 192 -13.44 -3.56 32.33
CA ASN A 192 -12.50 -3.90 31.25
C ASN A 192 -11.15 -3.17 31.35
N GLY A 193 -10.95 -2.34 32.37
CA GLY A 193 -9.72 -1.59 32.62
C GLY A 193 -9.43 -0.50 31.57
N SER A 194 -8.22 0.06 31.64
CA SER A 194 -7.77 1.15 30.77
C SER A 194 -7.22 0.69 29.42
N HIS A 195 -6.95 -0.60 29.23
CA HIS A 195 -6.19 -1.08 28.07
C HIS A 195 -7.09 -1.73 27.02
N GLY A 196 -6.67 -1.63 25.77
CA GLY A 196 -7.15 -2.46 24.67
C GLY A 196 -6.24 -2.31 23.45
N SER A 197 -6.52 -3.08 22.42
CA SER A 197 -5.76 -3.04 21.17
C SER A 197 -6.65 -3.28 19.97
N LEU A 198 -6.16 -2.87 18.81
CA LEU A 198 -6.74 -3.21 17.51
C LEU A 198 -5.62 -3.70 16.59
N LEU A 199 -5.92 -4.70 15.76
CA LEU A 199 -5.04 -5.10 14.67
C LEU A 199 -5.71 -4.81 13.34
N PHE A 200 -5.08 -3.95 12.54
CA PHE A 200 -5.51 -3.68 11.18
C PHE A 200 -4.72 -4.53 10.20
N GLU A 201 -5.41 -5.12 9.23
CA GLU A 201 -4.84 -5.69 8.02
C GLU A 201 -5.05 -4.68 6.88
N MET A 202 -3.96 -4.24 6.26
CA MET A 202 -4.00 -3.28 5.17
C MET A 202 -4.62 -3.93 3.93
N ALA A 203 -5.22 -3.11 3.07
CA ALA A 203 -5.62 -3.55 1.75
C ALA A 203 -4.38 -4.02 0.97
N PRO A 204 -4.54 -4.94 -0.02
CA PRO A 204 -3.43 -5.31 -0.89
C PRO A 204 -2.82 -4.07 -1.56
N ALA A 205 -1.50 -3.90 -1.48
CA ALA A 205 -0.78 -2.80 -2.14
C ALA A 205 -0.86 -2.89 -3.68
N THR A 206 -1.29 -4.03 -4.23
CA THR A 206 -1.64 -4.15 -5.65
C THR A 206 -2.90 -3.34 -6.00
N LEU A 207 -3.85 -3.21 -5.08
CA LEU A 207 -5.10 -2.48 -5.25
C LEU A 207 -4.98 -1.01 -4.84
N LEU A 208 -4.41 -0.74 -3.66
CA LEU A 208 -4.42 0.58 -3.03
C LEU A 208 -3.03 1.02 -2.52
N PRO A 209 -1.98 1.01 -3.36
CA PRO A 209 -0.62 1.27 -2.91
C PRO A 209 -0.45 2.65 -2.28
N HIS A 210 -1.07 3.70 -2.82
CA HIS A 210 -0.85 5.05 -2.33
C HIS A 210 -1.44 5.25 -0.93
N SER A 211 -2.67 4.78 -0.72
CA SER A 211 -3.37 4.86 0.55
C SER A 211 -2.70 4.01 1.63
N VAL A 212 -2.28 2.79 1.27
CA VAL A 212 -1.57 1.90 2.19
C VAL A 212 -0.24 2.53 2.59
N TYR A 213 0.56 3.00 1.64
CA TYR A 213 1.83 3.67 1.93
C TYR A 213 1.65 4.86 2.87
N THR A 214 0.70 5.75 2.56
CA THR A 214 0.45 6.93 3.39
C THR A 214 0.08 6.52 4.83
N PHE A 215 -0.67 5.43 5.03
CA PHE A 215 -1.04 4.99 6.38
C PHE A 215 0.14 4.34 7.10
N LEU A 216 1.00 3.60 6.39
CA LEU A 216 2.25 3.10 6.95
C LEU A 216 3.17 4.25 7.38
N GLU A 217 3.25 5.35 6.62
CA GLU A 217 4.00 6.54 7.04
C GLU A 217 3.35 7.24 8.23
N VAL A 218 2.01 7.26 8.33
CA VAL A 218 1.31 7.74 9.53
C VAL A 218 1.69 6.91 10.75
N ALA A 219 1.63 5.57 10.64
CA ALA A 219 1.98 4.66 11.73
C ALA A 219 3.45 4.79 12.14
N ARG A 220 4.37 4.85 11.17
CA ARG A 220 5.81 5.00 11.40
C ARG A 220 6.13 6.30 12.16
N ASN A 221 5.47 7.39 11.79
CA ASN A 221 5.73 8.70 12.36
C ASN A 221 4.76 9.08 13.48
N PHE A 222 3.92 8.15 13.93
CA PHE A 222 2.86 8.41 14.90
C PHE A 222 3.43 8.97 16.21
N LYS A 223 2.84 10.06 16.71
CA LYS A 223 3.20 10.70 17.98
C LYS A 223 2.05 10.65 18.98
N SER A 224 0.86 11.03 18.53
CA SER A 224 -0.35 11.01 19.34
C SER A 224 -1.59 11.08 18.46
N GLY A 225 -2.72 10.65 19.02
CA GLY A 225 -4.01 10.61 18.35
C GLY A 225 -5.07 10.02 19.27
N ALA A 226 -6.33 10.17 18.89
CA ALA A 226 -7.44 9.65 19.66
C ALA A 226 -8.68 9.44 18.79
N PHE A 227 -9.52 8.48 19.17
CA PHE A 227 -10.89 8.41 18.69
C PHE A 227 -11.67 9.56 19.31
N HIS A 228 -12.12 10.49 18.47
CA HIS A 228 -12.71 11.77 18.89
C HIS A 228 -14.09 12.01 18.26
N ARG A 229 -14.61 11.06 17.48
CA ARG A 229 -15.93 11.16 16.89
C ARG A 229 -16.62 9.82 16.84
N ASN A 230 -17.88 9.79 17.28
CA ASN A 230 -18.80 8.68 17.09
C ASN A 230 -19.96 9.13 16.20
N ALA A 231 -19.90 8.83 14.90
CA ALA A 231 -20.89 9.30 13.92
C ALA A 231 -22.06 8.32 13.70
N GLY A 232 -22.21 7.30 14.54
CA GLY A 232 -23.27 6.27 14.42
C GLY A 232 -23.01 5.22 13.33
N HIS A 233 -22.30 5.57 12.24
CA HIS A 233 -21.92 4.64 11.17
C HIS A 233 -20.39 4.46 11.02
N VAL A 234 -19.62 5.37 11.61
CA VAL A 234 -18.15 5.31 11.70
C VAL A 234 -17.65 5.83 13.05
N LEU A 235 -16.48 5.34 13.46
CA LEU A 235 -15.69 5.86 14.57
C LEU A 235 -14.44 6.56 14.01
N GLN A 236 -14.31 7.87 14.22
CA GLN A 236 -13.21 8.65 13.62
C GLN A 236 -12.09 8.90 14.62
N ALA A 237 -10.86 8.67 14.18
CA ALA A 237 -9.64 9.00 14.87
C ALA A 237 -8.99 10.26 14.27
N THR A 238 -8.43 11.09 15.15
CA THR A 238 -7.52 12.18 14.78
C THR A 238 -6.10 11.73 15.03
N VAL A 239 -5.17 12.26 14.24
CA VAL A 239 -3.73 12.03 14.37
C VAL A 239 -3.06 13.40 14.46
N HIS A 240 -2.17 13.58 15.43
CA HIS A 240 -1.51 14.84 15.70
C HIS A 240 0.00 14.75 15.49
N GLN A 241 0.60 15.83 14.99
CA GLN A 241 2.05 16.02 14.87
C GLN A 241 2.75 14.96 14.01
N VAL A 242 2.11 14.56 12.90
CA VAL A 242 2.67 13.61 11.94
C VAL A 242 3.06 14.37 10.66
N PRO A 243 4.30 14.25 10.17
CA PRO A 243 4.79 14.90 8.95
C PRO A 243 4.34 14.14 7.70
N VAL A 244 3.05 13.81 7.60
CA VAL A 244 2.45 13.12 6.46
C VAL A 244 1.36 14.00 5.90
N GLU A 245 1.49 14.32 4.61
CA GLU A 245 0.49 15.10 3.89
C GLU A 245 -0.79 14.29 3.66
N ASN A 246 -1.89 14.99 3.41
CA ASN A 246 -3.14 14.36 2.96
C ASN A 246 -2.92 13.68 1.60
N LEU A 247 -3.72 12.67 1.27
CA LEU A 247 -3.62 11.96 0.01
C LEU A 247 -3.65 12.91 -1.20
N ALA A 248 -2.86 12.58 -2.22
CA ALA A 248 -2.80 13.30 -3.48
C ALA A 248 -4.13 13.22 -4.26
N PHE A 249 -4.82 12.08 -4.12
CA PHE A 249 -6.11 11.77 -4.70
C PHE A 249 -6.82 10.69 -3.86
N GLN A 250 -8.11 10.51 -4.10
CA GLN A 250 -8.97 9.59 -3.38
C GLN A 250 -8.90 8.21 -4.04
N GLU A 251 -7.85 7.46 -3.69
CA GLU A 251 -7.63 6.14 -4.25
C GLU A 251 -8.69 5.15 -3.73
N TYR A 252 -9.37 4.47 -4.65
CA TYR A 252 -10.47 3.56 -4.35
C TYR A 252 -10.42 2.30 -5.23
N SER A 253 -10.90 1.18 -4.70
CA SER A 253 -11.06 -0.08 -5.43
C SER A 253 -12.40 -0.71 -5.06
N ASP A 254 -13.19 -1.08 -6.07
CA ASP A 254 -14.44 -1.83 -5.92
C ASP A 254 -14.24 -3.23 -5.32
N LYS A 255 -13.02 -3.78 -5.43
CA LYS A 255 -12.60 -5.04 -4.79
C LYS A 255 -12.29 -4.89 -3.31
N PHE A 256 -12.18 -3.67 -2.80
CA PHE A 256 -11.96 -3.38 -1.39
C PHE A 256 -12.89 -2.24 -0.92
N PRO A 257 -14.22 -2.47 -0.93
CA PRO A 257 -15.21 -1.43 -0.63
C PRO A 257 -15.35 -1.18 0.88
N HIS A 258 -16.06 -0.11 1.26
CA HIS A 258 -16.28 0.30 2.66
C HIS A 258 -17.28 -0.58 3.43
N GLN A 259 -16.93 -1.84 3.66
CA GLN A 259 -17.75 -2.77 4.45
C GLN A 259 -17.64 -2.52 5.96
N LYS A 260 -18.50 -3.18 6.73
CA LYS A 260 -18.38 -3.21 8.19
C LYS A 260 -16.99 -3.75 8.57
N GLY A 261 -16.29 -3.06 9.46
CA GLY A 261 -14.94 -3.41 9.89
C GLY A 261 -13.82 -2.86 9.03
N THR A 262 -14.12 -2.19 7.91
CA THR A 262 -13.06 -1.54 7.14
C THR A 262 -12.58 -0.25 7.78
N VAL A 263 -11.37 0.18 7.41
CA VAL A 263 -10.81 1.47 7.78
C VAL A 263 -10.54 2.32 6.55
N GLY A 264 -10.86 3.62 6.68
CA GLY A 264 -10.70 4.57 5.59
C GLY A 264 -10.25 5.94 6.10
N TYR A 265 -9.78 6.79 5.18
CA TYR A 265 -9.35 8.14 5.54
C TYR A 265 -10.53 9.09 5.72
N ALA A 266 -10.46 9.92 6.75
CA ALA A 266 -11.45 10.96 7.00
C ALA A 266 -11.12 12.25 6.25
N GLY A 267 -12.16 12.98 5.86
CA GLY A 267 -12.07 14.31 5.26
C GLY A 267 -11.69 14.31 3.77
N ARG A 268 -11.68 15.52 3.18
CA ARG A 268 -11.27 15.79 1.80
C ARG A 268 -10.48 17.11 1.75
N PRO A 269 -9.22 17.13 1.26
CA PRO A 269 -8.42 15.96 0.89
C PRO A 269 -8.15 15.06 2.11
N SER A 270 -8.17 13.74 1.89
CA SER A 270 -8.26 12.74 2.97
C SER A 270 -6.92 12.51 3.69
N GLY A 271 -6.97 12.23 5.00
CA GLY A 271 -5.77 11.99 5.84
C GLY A 271 -5.29 13.23 6.61
N PRO A 272 -4.43 13.09 7.64
CA PRO A 272 -3.99 11.83 8.28
C PRO A 272 -5.04 11.21 9.22
N ALA A 273 -6.17 11.92 9.47
CA ALA A 273 -7.30 11.38 10.22
C ALA A 273 -7.93 10.19 9.47
N PHE A 274 -8.43 9.20 10.22
CA PHE A 274 -9.03 7.98 9.67
C PHE A 274 -10.28 7.58 10.44
N TYR A 275 -11.00 6.59 9.96
CA TYR A 275 -12.17 6.03 10.63
C TYR A 275 -12.24 4.51 10.52
N ILE A 276 -13.03 3.91 11.41
CA ILE A 276 -13.47 2.52 11.35
C ILE A 276 -14.96 2.50 11.00
N SER A 277 -15.33 1.79 9.94
CA SER A 277 -16.72 1.51 9.58
C SER A 277 -17.34 0.53 10.57
N ILE A 278 -18.43 0.91 11.23
CA ILE A 278 -19.17 0.03 12.16
C ILE A 278 -20.43 -0.59 11.54
N GLN A 279 -20.67 -0.29 10.26
CA GLN A 279 -21.68 -0.89 9.39
C GLN A 279 -21.16 -0.91 7.94
N ASP A 280 -21.90 -1.53 7.02
CA ASP A 280 -21.58 -1.41 5.58
C ASP A 280 -21.88 0.01 5.09
N ASN A 281 -20.81 0.72 4.73
CA ASN A 281 -20.85 2.08 4.22
C ASN A 281 -20.40 2.15 2.75
N THR A 282 -20.45 1.05 2.00
CA THR A 282 -20.04 1.01 0.59
C THR A 282 -20.74 2.08 -0.24
N LYS A 283 -22.02 2.37 0.05
CA LYS A 283 -22.78 3.45 -0.61
C LYS A 283 -22.50 4.84 -0.04
N ASN A 284 -22.18 4.95 1.24
CA ASN A 284 -22.02 6.23 1.95
C ASN A 284 -20.60 6.81 1.82
N HIS A 285 -19.61 5.96 1.55
CA HIS A 285 -18.20 6.33 1.41
C HIS A 285 -17.60 5.85 0.07
N GLY A 286 -18.37 5.15 -0.76
CA GLY A 286 -17.96 4.78 -2.12
C GLY A 286 -18.15 5.90 -3.15
N PRO A 287 -17.93 5.60 -4.44
CA PRO A 287 -18.07 6.57 -5.53
C PRO A 287 -19.43 7.27 -5.54
N GLY A 288 -19.41 8.60 -5.62
CA GLY A 288 -20.62 9.43 -5.78
C GLY A 288 -21.40 9.68 -4.49
N SER A 289 -20.80 9.40 -3.34
CA SER A 289 -21.50 9.44 -2.05
C SER A 289 -21.55 10.81 -1.36
N GLN A 290 -20.63 11.74 -1.64
CA GLN A 290 -20.48 12.96 -0.83
C GLN A 290 -20.43 14.28 -1.61
N GLN A 291 -20.25 14.28 -2.93
CA GLN A 291 -20.10 15.51 -3.71
C GLN A 291 -20.94 15.46 -4.98
N ASP A 292 -21.90 16.39 -5.09
CA ASP A 292 -22.75 16.52 -6.29
C ASP A 292 -21.93 16.81 -7.56
N HIS A 293 -20.81 17.52 -7.42
CA HIS A 293 -19.96 17.93 -8.54
C HIS A 293 -18.96 16.86 -9.00
N ASN A 294 -18.66 15.86 -8.16
CA ASN A 294 -17.81 14.72 -8.53
C ASN A 294 -18.50 13.40 -8.14
N PRO A 295 -19.29 12.80 -9.06
CA PRO A 295 -20.02 11.57 -8.77
C PRO A 295 -19.14 10.31 -8.77
N TYR A 296 -17.82 10.45 -8.92
CA TYR A 296 -16.88 9.32 -9.00
C TYR A 296 -15.98 9.24 -7.76
N GLU A 297 -15.76 10.36 -7.07
CA GLU A 297 -14.86 10.40 -5.91
C GLU A 297 -15.45 9.61 -4.73
N ALA A 298 -14.62 8.75 -4.15
CA ALA A 298 -14.92 7.95 -2.97
C ALA A 298 -13.97 8.34 -1.82
N ASP A 299 -14.25 7.89 -0.61
CA ASP A 299 -13.22 7.92 0.44
C ASP A 299 -12.27 6.74 0.21
N SER A 300 -10.97 6.89 0.55
CA SER A 300 -10.01 5.79 0.43
C SER A 300 -10.18 4.77 1.55
N CYS A 301 -10.38 3.49 1.20
CA CYS A 301 -10.54 2.36 2.12
C CYS A 301 -9.26 1.53 2.22
N PHE A 302 -8.35 1.86 3.11
CA PHE A 302 -6.97 1.33 3.08
C PHE A 302 -6.75 0.07 3.92
N GLY A 303 -7.76 -0.46 4.61
CA GLY A 303 -7.61 -1.69 5.38
C GLY A 303 -8.89 -2.16 6.07
N LYS A 304 -8.75 -3.11 6.98
CA LYS A 304 -9.83 -3.63 7.83
C LYS A 304 -9.30 -4.03 9.21
N VAL A 305 -10.17 -4.00 10.21
CA VAL A 305 -9.91 -4.50 11.55
C VAL A 305 -10.03 -6.02 11.54
N ILE A 306 -8.97 -6.74 11.88
CA ILE A 306 -8.96 -8.20 11.98
C ILE A 306 -8.94 -8.72 13.41
N GLU A 307 -8.53 -7.89 14.39
CA GLU A 307 -8.63 -8.19 15.82
C GLU A 307 -9.18 -6.99 16.59
N GLY A 308 -10.02 -7.26 17.59
CA GLY A 308 -10.64 -6.23 18.44
C GLY A 308 -11.93 -5.63 17.89
N PHE A 309 -12.41 -6.06 16.72
CA PHE A 309 -13.68 -5.60 16.15
C PHE A 309 -14.90 -6.20 16.90
N ASP A 310 -15.04 -7.52 16.85
CA ASP A 310 -16.17 -8.24 17.45
C ASP A 310 -15.96 -8.53 18.95
N ASP A 311 -14.71 -8.65 19.39
CA ASP A 311 -14.43 -9.15 20.73
C ASP A 311 -14.63 -8.08 21.79
N VAL A 312 -14.01 -6.90 21.67
CA VAL A 312 -14.18 -5.87 22.72
C VAL A 312 -13.89 -4.44 22.26
N ALA A 313 -12.74 -4.18 21.62
CA ALA A 313 -12.19 -2.82 21.51
C ALA A 313 -13.08 -1.85 20.73
N VAL A 314 -13.53 -2.20 19.52
CA VAL A 314 -14.41 -1.31 18.72
C VAL A 314 -15.74 -1.06 19.42
N LYS A 315 -16.32 -2.08 20.05
CA LYS A 315 -17.55 -1.94 20.86
C LYS A 315 -17.33 -0.97 22.01
N ARG A 316 -16.17 -1.01 22.68
CA ARG A 316 -15.82 -0.08 23.76
C ARG A 316 -15.62 1.35 23.26
N ILE A 317 -14.93 1.54 22.12
CA ILE A 317 -14.77 2.86 21.50
C ILE A 317 -16.16 3.44 21.16
N HIS A 318 -17.10 2.62 20.69
CA HIS A 318 -18.46 3.08 20.39
C HIS A 318 -19.26 3.51 21.64
N LYS A 319 -18.83 3.11 22.84
CA LYS A 319 -19.42 3.56 24.11
C LYS A 319 -18.83 4.88 24.64
N MET A 320 -17.91 5.54 23.91
CA MET A 320 -17.39 6.85 24.30
C MET A 320 -18.55 7.81 24.63
N PRO A 321 -18.50 8.57 25.74
CA PRO A 321 -19.60 9.45 26.12
C PRO A 321 -19.82 10.58 25.12
N GLY A 322 -20.92 10.50 24.37
CA GLY A 322 -21.36 11.51 23.43
C GLY A 322 -21.63 10.96 22.02
N ASN A 323 -22.33 11.74 21.20
CA ASN A 323 -22.57 11.47 19.79
C ASN A 323 -21.92 12.57 18.95
N GLY A 324 -21.50 12.24 17.73
CA GLY A 324 -20.77 13.18 16.87
C GLY A 324 -19.37 13.45 17.41
N PHE A 325 -18.94 14.71 17.37
CA PHE A 325 -17.60 15.12 17.83
C PHE A 325 -17.54 15.20 19.36
N ILE A 326 -16.51 14.59 19.93
CA ILE A 326 -16.25 14.52 21.36
C ILE A 326 -15.11 15.48 21.66
N MET A 327 -15.44 16.68 22.13
CA MET A 327 -14.46 17.76 22.33
C MET A 327 -13.66 17.64 23.62
N ASP A 328 -14.17 16.89 24.60
CA ASP A 328 -13.51 16.67 25.88
C ASP A 328 -12.51 15.51 25.77
N PRO A 329 -11.18 15.76 25.86
CA PRO A 329 -10.16 14.71 25.73
C PRO A 329 -10.32 13.58 26.75
N LYS A 330 -10.92 13.85 27.92
CA LYS A 330 -11.16 12.82 28.95
C LYS A 330 -12.22 11.80 28.55
N LYS A 331 -12.98 12.07 27.49
CA LYS A 331 -14.03 11.19 26.95
C LYS A 331 -13.61 10.48 25.66
N GLN A 332 -12.40 10.75 25.18
CA GLN A 332 -11.85 10.14 23.98
C GLN A 332 -11.09 8.85 24.32
N VAL A 333 -10.94 7.95 23.35
CA VAL A 333 -10.03 6.79 23.50
C VAL A 333 -8.70 7.15 22.86
N ILE A 334 -7.64 7.18 23.66
CA ILE A 334 -6.32 7.61 23.23
C ILE A 334 -5.63 6.47 22.47
N ILE A 335 -4.96 6.79 21.37
CA ILE A 335 -4.08 5.87 20.65
C ILE A 335 -2.66 6.12 21.17
N LYS A 336 -2.09 5.12 21.86
CA LYS A 336 -0.78 5.22 22.52
C LYS A 336 0.37 4.97 21.58
N SER A 337 0.21 3.97 20.71
CA SER A 337 1.24 3.56 19.77
C SER A 337 0.60 3.03 18.50
N MET A 338 1.37 3.06 17.42
CA MET A 338 1.10 2.31 16.21
C MET A 338 2.35 1.50 15.86
N THR A 339 2.19 0.20 15.66
CA THR A 339 3.30 -0.68 15.30
C THR A 339 3.02 -1.35 13.97
N ILE A 340 3.86 -1.08 12.97
CA ILE A 340 3.81 -1.76 11.67
C ILE A 340 4.33 -3.18 11.85
N LEU A 341 3.58 -4.15 11.35
CA LEU A 341 3.99 -5.55 11.29
C LEU A 341 4.11 -5.97 9.82
N VAL A 342 5.20 -6.64 9.50
CA VAL A 342 5.50 -7.15 8.16
C VAL A 342 5.44 -8.67 8.13
N PRO A 343 4.96 -9.26 7.02
CA PRO A 343 4.96 -10.69 6.84
C PRO A 343 6.40 -11.20 6.74
N GLN A 344 6.72 -12.22 7.53
CA GLN A 344 7.95 -13.00 7.44
C GLN A 344 7.58 -14.36 6.85
N SER A 345 7.77 -14.51 5.54
CA SER A 345 7.58 -15.80 4.89
C SER A 345 8.71 -16.75 5.27
N ARG A 346 8.34 -17.99 5.60
CA ARG A 346 9.24 -19.14 5.69
C ARG A 346 8.67 -20.21 4.78
N ASP A 347 9.52 -20.81 3.94
CA ASP A 347 9.12 -21.79 2.93
C ASP A 347 8.14 -22.83 3.50
N GLY A 348 6.88 -22.76 3.06
CA GLY A 348 5.82 -23.71 3.40
C GLY A 348 5.18 -23.57 4.78
N GLN A 349 5.42 -22.49 5.53
CA GLN A 349 4.80 -22.23 6.84
C GLN A 349 3.76 -21.10 6.80
N GLU A 350 2.89 -21.07 7.81
CA GLU A 350 1.95 -19.98 8.02
C GLU A 350 2.70 -18.64 8.16
N THR A 351 2.20 -17.60 7.50
CA THR A 351 2.83 -16.26 7.49
C THR A 351 2.86 -15.69 8.91
N GLN A 352 4.07 -15.61 9.49
CA GLN A 352 4.29 -14.93 10.75
C GLN A 352 4.39 -13.42 10.51
N TYR A 353 3.80 -12.61 11.39
CA TYR A 353 3.97 -11.16 11.37
C TYR A 353 4.95 -10.72 12.44
N ILE A 354 5.97 -9.96 12.06
CA ILE A 354 6.97 -9.42 12.97
C ILE A 354 6.94 -7.89 12.94
N PRO A 355 7.24 -7.20 14.06
CA PRO A 355 7.38 -5.76 14.05
C PRO A 355 8.42 -5.30 13.02
N TRP A 356 8.02 -4.42 12.12
CA TRP A 356 8.94 -3.77 11.20
C TRP A 356 9.94 -2.93 11.99
N ARG A 357 11.21 -3.04 11.61
CA ARG A 357 12.28 -2.24 12.16
C ARG A 357 12.97 -1.55 11.00
N GLN A 358 13.31 -0.27 11.20
CA GLN A 358 14.15 0.43 10.26
C GLN A 358 15.49 -0.32 10.18
N GLN A 359 15.79 -0.85 9.00
CA GLN A 359 17.11 -1.40 8.70
C GLN A 359 18.05 -0.20 8.55
N TYR A 360 19.16 -0.22 9.29
CA TYR A 360 20.21 0.81 9.30
C TYR A 360 21.52 0.20 8.83
#